data_AF-A0A2E3V3W8-F1
#
_entry.id   AF-A0A2E3V3W8-F1
#
_cell.length_a   1.000
_cell.length_b   1.000
_cell.length_c   1.000
_cell.angle_alpha   90.00
_cell.angle_beta   90.00
_cell.angle_gamma   90.00
#
_symmetry.space_group_name_H-M   'P 1'
#
loop_
_entity.id
_entity.type
_entity.pdbx_description
1 polymer ?
#
loop_
_entity_poly.entity_id
_entity_poly.type
_entity_poly.pdbx_seq_one_letter_code
_entity_poly.pdbx_strand_id
1 'polypeptide(L)'
;MKNNKIIAIMMTTTMLAAAFAGCLSDDENVDLDDSDGGYEYASNVDNHRMLMGDVCDIKDLSGSYDWDGVKNIYESGEHAEKSDGSYRTLMGFADASGKNHAYDEYYDADGSWNDFVSAAIEGTGPFAGESDTVRDQATEKGIQNGIMTAYAIHELNAAIIKAEAGNWGPDDAQHAWDEGWAFYHGPDDAGADYDGCGPYATADKRAGNFGTANADGTAATNVATLAAMNDGLTALQNEDMQGVIDARDEVLKNIIIVYSQASVRYASKMTDDLAAGDTADYDKHQAEGHAFYRVIEAYVADYTSICYNMVSHQVSSDNSQTSCEAYMYLENYTSPNDPNGEEFTGCYNSVTHTQHENMSQEECEAYGWYANYYSDKIVAMFDLANDGDASADYEADIRSWLQPAWDHFGITAEDIGTLQ
;
A
#
# COMPACT_ATOMS: atom_id res chain seq x y z
N MET A 1 20.05 -12.67 -54.98
CA MET A 1 21.10 -11.70 -54.60
C MET A 1 20.43 -10.56 -53.85
N LYS A 2 20.94 -10.26 -52.64
CA LYS A 2 20.64 -9.12 -51.74
C LYS A 2 19.22 -9.11 -51.15
N ASN A 3 18.95 -8.77 -49.89
CA ASN A 3 19.65 -8.61 -48.60
C ASN A 3 18.49 -8.33 -47.62
N ASN A 4 18.35 -9.09 -46.54
CA ASN A 4 18.46 -8.65 -45.13
C ASN A 4 17.64 -7.42 -44.68
N LYS A 5 16.73 -7.69 -43.73
CA LYS A 5 16.37 -6.97 -42.48
C LYS A 5 16.36 -5.43 -42.48
N ILE A 6 15.27 -4.84 -41.96
CA ILE A 6 15.27 -3.90 -40.82
C ILE A 6 13.83 -3.74 -40.31
N ILE A 7 13.64 -4.17 -39.06
CA ILE A 7 12.65 -3.75 -38.08
C ILE A 7 13.32 -2.63 -37.26
N ALA A 8 12.52 -1.73 -36.69
CA ALA A 8 12.85 -0.69 -35.69
C ALA A 8 13.32 0.68 -36.22
N ILE A 9 13.03 1.69 -35.37
CA ILE A 9 13.38 3.12 -35.39
C ILE A 9 12.24 4.04 -35.85
N MET A 10 11.44 4.52 -34.90
CA MET A 10 10.97 5.91 -34.90
C MET A 10 10.69 6.38 -33.46
N MET A 11 11.76 6.44 -32.67
CA MET A 11 11.92 7.43 -31.60
C MET A 11 12.89 8.49 -32.11
N THR A 12 12.82 9.66 -31.47
CA THR A 12 13.71 10.83 -31.62
C THR A 12 13.39 11.78 -32.80
N THR A 13 12.79 12.93 -32.46
CA THR A 13 13.43 14.27 -32.55
C THR A 13 12.36 15.35 -32.77
N THR A 14 11.91 16.00 -31.69
CA THR A 14 11.67 17.46 -31.76
C THR A 14 12.01 18.07 -30.41
N MET A 15 13.23 18.57 -30.31
CA MET A 15 13.72 19.35 -29.18
C MET A 15 13.76 20.82 -29.61
N LEU A 16 13.31 21.69 -28.71
CA LEU A 16 13.68 23.10 -28.54
C LEU A 16 13.14 24.14 -29.53
N ALA A 17 12.09 24.84 -29.07
CA ALA A 17 12.08 26.29 -29.06
C ALA A 17 11.60 26.78 -27.67
N ALA A 18 12.52 26.97 -26.74
CA ALA A 18 12.28 27.76 -25.53
C ALA A 18 12.53 29.24 -25.86
N ALA A 19 11.55 30.11 -25.59
CA ALA A 19 11.76 31.47 -25.05
C ALA A 19 10.43 32.26 -25.04
N PHE A 20 10.02 32.67 -23.84
CA PHE A 20 9.07 33.73 -23.53
C PHE A 20 7.62 33.56 -24.01
N ALA A 21 6.84 32.83 -23.22
CA ALA A 21 5.44 33.13 -22.96
C ALA A 21 5.16 33.00 -21.46
N GLY A 22 5.76 33.86 -20.64
CA GLY A 22 5.14 34.22 -19.37
C GLY A 22 3.96 35.10 -19.70
N CYS A 23 2.75 34.54 -19.68
CA CYS A 23 1.44 35.18 -19.45
C CYS A 23 0.33 34.26 -19.98
N LEU A 24 -0.59 33.91 -19.08
CA LEU A 24 -1.89 33.27 -19.28
C LEU A 24 -1.83 31.74 -19.46
N SER A 25 -1.53 31.00 -18.39
CA SER A 25 -2.49 29.94 -18.04
C SER A 25 -3.76 30.70 -17.66
N ASP A 26 -4.84 30.48 -18.39
CA ASP A 26 -6.15 30.71 -17.80
C ASP A 26 -6.19 29.71 -16.63
N ASP A 27 -5.95 30.19 -15.41
CA ASP A 27 -6.23 29.42 -14.19
C ASP A 27 -7.74 29.14 -14.22
N GLU A 28 -8.14 28.03 -14.85
CA GLU A 28 -9.43 27.43 -14.56
C GLU A 28 -9.32 27.00 -13.09
N ASN A 29 -9.78 27.89 -12.21
CA ASN A 29 -9.88 27.60 -10.78
C ASN A 29 -10.62 26.27 -10.63
N VAL A 30 -9.98 25.31 -9.98
CA VAL A 30 -10.61 24.04 -9.61
C VAL A 30 -11.95 24.33 -8.95
N ASP A 31 -13.02 23.73 -9.44
CA ASP A 31 -14.34 23.81 -8.84
C ASP A 31 -14.36 22.99 -7.56
N LEU A 32 -14.05 23.65 -6.45
CA LEU A 32 -14.08 23.07 -5.12
C LEU A 32 -15.49 23.21 -4.55
N ASP A 33 -16.40 22.37 -5.04
CA ASP A 33 -17.74 22.26 -4.48
C ASP A 33 -17.75 21.50 -3.14
N ASP A 34 -18.91 21.40 -2.50
CA ASP A 34 -19.05 20.78 -1.17
C ASP A 34 -18.99 19.23 -1.23
N SER A 35 -18.60 18.63 -2.35
CA SER A 35 -18.53 17.19 -2.57
C SER A 35 -17.40 16.75 -3.51
N ASP A 36 -17.06 15.46 -3.50
CA ASP A 36 -16.20 14.82 -4.51
C ASP A 36 -16.55 13.33 -4.61
N GLY A 37 -16.66 12.80 -5.82
CA GLY A 37 -16.74 11.36 -6.05
C GLY A 37 -17.95 10.70 -5.40
N GLY A 38 -19.02 11.47 -5.16
CA GLY A 38 -20.23 11.03 -4.46
C GLY A 38 -20.18 11.12 -2.93
N TYR A 39 -19.15 11.76 -2.36
CA TYR A 39 -19.03 12.06 -0.93
C TYR A 39 -19.32 13.55 -0.69
N GLU A 40 -20.19 13.88 0.27
CA GLU A 40 -20.50 15.26 0.67
C GLU A 40 -19.77 15.61 1.96
N TYR A 41 -18.93 16.65 1.92
CA TYR A 41 -18.09 17.06 3.04
C TYR A 41 -18.90 17.73 4.14
N ALA A 42 -18.58 17.43 5.41
CA ALA A 42 -19.16 18.14 6.56
C ALA A 42 -18.42 19.43 6.93
N SER A 43 -17.23 19.63 6.38
CA SER A 43 -16.30 20.72 6.68
C SER A 43 -15.52 21.14 5.43
N ASN A 44 -14.89 22.32 5.47
CA ASN A 44 -14.06 22.77 4.34
C ASN A 44 -12.67 22.11 4.40
N VAL A 45 -12.37 21.25 3.44
CA VAL A 45 -11.07 20.57 3.27
C VAL A 45 -10.37 20.92 1.96
N ASP A 46 -10.76 22.03 1.33
CA ASP A 46 -10.28 22.51 0.03
C ASP A 46 -8.75 22.51 -0.07
N ASN A 47 -8.09 23.01 0.97
CA ASN A 47 -6.64 23.10 0.97
C ASN A 47 -5.93 21.72 0.96
N HIS A 48 -6.59 20.65 1.44
CA HIS A 48 -6.08 19.28 1.33
C HIS A 48 -6.37 18.68 -0.04
N ARG A 49 -7.55 18.97 -0.61
CA ARG A 49 -7.91 18.55 -1.99
C ARG A 49 -6.89 19.07 -3.00
N MET A 50 -6.42 20.31 -2.82
CA MET A 50 -5.44 20.93 -3.72
C MET A 50 -4.05 20.27 -3.73
N LEU A 51 -3.70 19.40 -2.77
CA LEU A 51 -2.43 18.66 -2.82
C LEU A 51 -2.35 17.72 -4.04
N MET A 52 -3.48 17.37 -4.65
CA MET A 52 -3.49 16.53 -5.86
C MET A 52 -2.81 17.23 -7.03
N GLY A 53 -2.86 18.57 -7.09
CA GLY A 53 -2.11 19.34 -8.08
C GLY A 53 -0.61 19.12 -7.93
N ASP A 54 -0.08 19.19 -6.69
CA ASP A 54 1.35 18.93 -6.43
C ASP A 54 1.72 17.50 -6.82
N VAL A 55 0.83 16.52 -6.60
CA VAL A 55 1.05 15.12 -6.99
C VAL A 55 1.09 14.96 -8.52
N CYS A 56 0.18 15.62 -9.25
CA CYS A 56 0.16 15.58 -10.72
C CYS A 56 1.41 16.23 -11.31
N ASP A 57 1.79 17.41 -10.83
CA ASP A 57 2.95 18.12 -11.34
C ASP A 57 4.24 17.34 -11.08
N ILE A 58 4.38 16.74 -9.90
CA ILE A 58 5.53 15.87 -9.60
C ILE A 58 5.57 14.67 -10.54
N LYS A 59 4.42 14.03 -10.82
CA LYS A 59 4.34 12.90 -11.74
C LYS A 59 4.79 13.28 -13.16
N ASP A 60 4.37 14.43 -13.65
CA ASP A 60 4.79 14.92 -14.97
C ASP A 60 6.28 15.27 -15.00
N LEU A 61 6.76 15.94 -13.95
CA LEU A 61 8.16 16.32 -13.82
C LEU A 61 9.07 15.08 -13.67
N SER A 62 8.69 14.10 -12.85
CA SER A 62 9.45 12.85 -12.65
C SER A 62 9.49 12.03 -13.95
N GLY A 63 8.37 11.94 -14.68
CA GLY A 63 8.32 11.27 -15.99
C GLY A 63 9.18 11.95 -17.06
N SER A 64 9.47 13.25 -16.90
CA SER A 64 10.41 14.02 -17.72
C SER A 64 11.85 14.05 -17.17
N TYR A 65 12.07 13.43 -16.00
CA TYR A 65 13.32 13.40 -15.23
C TYR A 65 13.82 14.79 -14.79
N ASP A 66 12.90 15.74 -14.60
CA ASP A 66 13.20 17.04 -14.01
C ASP A 66 13.24 16.96 -12.48
N TRP A 67 14.33 16.38 -11.97
CA TRP A 67 14.50 16.16 -10.52
C TRP A 67 14.58 17.46 -9.71
N ASP A 68 15.07 18.55 -10.30
CA ASP A 68 15.09 19.86 -9.64
C ASP A 68 13.66 20.41 -9.50
N GLY A 69 12.84 20.26 -10.54
CA GLY A 69 11.41 20.59 -10.50
C GLY A 69 10.64 19.74 -9.47
N VAL A 70 10.81 18.41 -9.53
CA VAL A 70 10.20 17.47 -8.56
C VAL A 70 10.55 17.88 -7.14
N LYS A 71 11.84 18.11 -6.86
CA LYS A 71 12.31 18.50 -5.53
C LYS A 71 11.70 19.82 -5.08
N ASN A 72 11.58 20.79 -5.98
CA ASN A 72 11.00 22.09 -5.67
C ASN A 72 9.55 21.95 -5.16
N ILE A 73 8.69 21.26 -5.92
CA ILE A 73 7.28 21.06 -5.55
C ILE A 73 7.18 20.21 -4.29
N TYR A 74 7.95 19.13 -4.19
CA TYR A 74 7.92 18.25 -3.01
C TYR A 74 8.22 19.00 -1.70
N GLU A 75 9.25 19.85 -1.71
CA GLU A 75 9.71 20.60 -0.53
C GLU A 75 8.91 21.88 -0.26
N SER A 76 8.44 22.55 -1.32
CA SER A 76 7.88 23.91 -1.22
C SER A 76 6.38 24.00 -1.44
N GLY A 77 5.76 23.02 -2.12
CA GLY A 77 4.36 23.04 -2.54
C GLY A 77 4.05 24.09 -3.61
N GLU A 78 2.97 23.89 -4.36
CA GLU A 78 2.53 24.82 -5.42
C GLU A 78 1.02 25.11 -5.38
N HIS A 79 0.19 24.15 -5.00
CA HIS A 79 -1.27 24.26 -5.15
C HIS A 79 -2.02 24.52 -3.84
N ALA A 80 -1.50 24.05 -2.71
CA ALA A 80 -2.19 24.10 -1.42
C ALA A 80 -1.79 25.32 -0.55
N GLU A 81 -2.10 26.54 -0.98
CA GLU A 81 -1.77 27.78 -0.24
C GLU A 81 -2.61 27.95 1.05
N LYS A 82 -1.94 28.10 2.19
CA LYS A 82 -2.55 28.40 3.49
C LYS A 82 -2.88 29.88 3.62
N SER A 83 -3.71 30.22 4.60
CA SER A 83 -4.10 31.61 4.89
C SER A 83 -2.95 32.58 5.21
N ASP A 84 -1.77 32.09 5.59
CA ASP A 84 -0.58 32.89 5.85
C ASP A 84 0.34 33.09 4.62
N GLY A 85 -0.05 32.54 3.47
CA GLY A 85 0.69 32.58 2.21
C GLY A 85 1.80 31.53 2.10
N SER A 86 1.94 30.64 3.08
CA SER A 86 2.78 29.45 2.97
C SER A 86 1.99 28.28 2.38
N TYR A 87 2.65 27.29 1.78
CA TYR A 87 1.98 26.13 1.21
C TYR A 87 2.01 24.94 2.16
N ARG A 88 1.02 24.05 2.06
CA ARG A 88 1.19 22.66 2.49
C ARG A 88 2.11 21.95 1.49
N THR A 89 2.90 21.01 1.97
CA THR A 89 3.90 20.35 1.12
C THR A 89 3.86 18.85 1.36
N LEU A 90 4.08 18.08 0.30
CA LEU A 90 4.11 16.62 0.36
C LEU A 90 5.25 16.13 1.27
N MET A 91 6.41 16.79 1.25
CA MET A 91 7.49 16.51 2.21
C MET A 91 7.06 16.77 3.65
N GLY A 92 6.39 17.90 3.91
CA GLY A 92 5.93 18.25 5.26
C GLY A 92 4.94 17.25 5.83
N PHE A 93 4.15 16.60 4.98
CA PHE A 93 3.33 15.46 5.37
C PHE A 93 4.20 14.22 5.58
N ALA A 94 5.00 13.84 4.60
CA ALA A 94 5.80 12.62 4.64
C ALA A 94 6.82 12.53 5.78
N ASP A 95 7.34 13.66 6.26
CA ASP A 95 8.40 13.77 7.29
C ASP A 95 7.86 13.99 8.71
N ALA A 96 6.56 14.28 8.85
CA ALA A 96 6.02 14.69 10.13
C ALA A 96 5.87 13.52 11.11
N SER A 97 6.23 13.75 12.37
CA SER A 97 6.18 12.76 13.44
C SER A 97 4.81 12.65 14.13
N GLY A 98 4.64 11.59 14.92
CA GLY A 98 3.46 11.41 15.78
C GLY A 98 2.18 11.17 14.98
N LYS A 99 2.28 10.43 13.88
CA LYS A 99 1.16 10.14 13.00
C LYS A 99 0.35 8.95 13.50
N ASN A 100 -0.96 9.02 13.31
CA ASN A 100 -1.91 7.96 13.59
C ASN A 100 -1.95 6.86 12.51
N HIS A 101 -0.83 6.57 11.82
CA HIS A 101 -0.72 5.46 10.87
C HIS A 101 0.37 4.48 11.33
N ALA A 102 0.37 3.25 10.83
CA ALA A 102 1.25 2.19 11.37
C ALA A 102 2.71 2.29 10.90
N TYR A 103 3.02 3.07 9.87
CA TYR A 103 4.34 3.06 9.22
C TYR A 103 5.49 3.45 10.15
N ASP A 104 5.35 4.51 10.94
CA ASP A 104 6.46 4.98 11.79
C ASP A 104 6.83 3.97 12.88
N GLU A 105 5.82 3.32 13.48
CA GLU A 105 6.03 2.24 14.45
C GLU A 105 6.65 1.01 13.78
N TYR A 106 6.15 0.62 12.61
CA TYR A 106 6.65 -0.54 11.87
C TYR A 106 8.11 -0.38 11.42
N TYR A 107 8.49 0.80 10.92
CA TYR A 107 9.86 1.09 10.48
C TYR A 107 10.77 1.59 11.61
N ASP A 108 10.26 1.77 12.83
CA ASP A 108 10.96 2.38 13.96
C ASP A 108 11.59 3.74 13.59
N ALA A 109 10.87 4.52 12.76
CA ALA A 109 11.35 5.78 12.20
C ALA A 109 10.19 6.71 11.81
N ASP A 110 10.14 7.89 12.43
CA ASP A 110 9.34 9.01 11.93
C ASP A 110 9.81 9.37 10.51
N GLY A 111 8.89 9.69 9.61
CA GLY A 111 9.25 10.17 8.29
C GLY A 111 9.66 9.08 7.30
N SER A 112 9.31 7.81 7.58
CA SER A 112 9.71 6.65 6.76
C SER A 112 9.31 6.73 5.28
N TRP A 113 8.26 7.50 4.94
CA TRP A 113 7.89 7.81 3.56
C TRP A 113 8.74 8.92 2.95
N ASN A 114 9.10 9.95 3.73
CA ASN A 114 10.04 10.97 3.28
C ASN A 114 11.41 10.36 2.98
N ASP A 115 11.93 9.48 3.85
CA ASP A 115 13.20 8.79 3.62
C ASP A 115 13.21 8.02 2.29
N PHE A 116 12.13 7.29 2.00
CA PHE A 116 11.99 6.54 0.75
C PHE A 116 11.91 7.44 -0.48
N VAL A 117 11.01 8.44 -0.46
CA VAL A 117 10.76 9.34 -1.60
C VAL A 117 11.95 10.28 -1.84
N SER A 118 12.52 10.88 -0.80
CA SER A 118 13.69 11.74 -0.90
C SER A 118 14.90 10.98 -1.42
N ALA A 119 15.11 9.72 -1.01
CA ALA A 119 16.17 8.89 -1.57
C ALA A 119 15.98 8.66 -3.08
N ALA A 120 14.76 8.44 -3.55
CA ALA A 120 14.45 8.30 -4.97
C ALA A 120 14.68 9.61 -5.74
N ILE A 121 14.15 10.74 -5.23
CA ILE A 121 14.31 12.07 -5.82
C ILE A 121 15.80 12.46 -5.90
N GLU A 122 16.62 12.12 -4.90
CA GLU A 122 18.03 12.49 -4.87
C GLU A 122 18.96 11.45 -5.51
N GLY A 123 18.46 10.24 -5.81
CA GLY A 123 19.28 9.14 -6.32
C GLY A 123 20.31 8.66 -5.29
N THR A 124 19.87 8.50 -4.03
CA THR A 124 20.70 8.07 -2.90
C THR A 124 20.15 6.79 -2.28
N GLY A 125 20.86 6.26 -1.28
CA GLY A 125 20.42 5.05 -0.57
C GLY A 125 20.19 3.86 -1.52
N PRO A 126 19.04 3.18 -1.46
CA PRO A 126 18.68 2.09 -2.39
C PRO A 126 18.65 2.51 -3.86
N PHE A 127 18.55 3.81 -4.16
CA PHE A 127 18.49 4.34 -5.52
C PHE A 127 19.85 4.89 -6.02
N ALA A 128 20.93 4.69 -5.25
CA ALA A 128 22.24 5.18 -5.61
C ALA A 128 22.82 4.46 -6.84
N GLY A 129 22.91 5.17 -7.96
CA GLY A 129 23.40 4.62 -9.23
C GLY A 129 22.30 4.00 -10.09
N GLU A 130 21.05 4.03 -9.62
CA GLU A 130 19.89 3.56 -10.36
C GLU A 130 19.51 4.50 -11.51
N SER A 131 18.78 3.94 -12.48
CA SER A 131 18.29 4.67 -13.64
C SER A 131 17.21 5.70 -13.27
N ASP A 132 17.06 6.75 -14.08
CA ASP A 132 15.96 7.70 -13.92
C ASP A 132 14.58 7.03 -14.04
N THR A 133 14.46 5.97 -14.86
CA THR A 133 13.24 5.16 -14.96
C THR A 133 12.88 4.45 -13.66
N VAL A 134 13.88 3.94 -12.92
CA VAL A 134 13.68 3.30 -11.61
C VAL A 134 13.28 4.34 -10.56
N ARG A 135 14.02 5.46 -10.52
CA ARG A 135 13.77 6.56 -9.58
C ARG A 135 12.41 7.22 -9.78
N ASP A 136 11.95 7.32 -11.03
CA ASP A 136 10.63 7.84 -11.40
C ASP A 136 9.52 6.99 -10.78
N GLN A 137 9.60 5.66 -10.92
CA GLN A 137 8.59 4.77 -10.33
C GLN A 137 8.53 4.88 -8.81
N ALA A 138 9.68 4.90 -8.12
CA ALA A 138 9.70 5.05 -6.67
C ALA A 138 9.17 6.42 -6.21
N THR A 139 9.51 7.50 -6.94
CA THR A 139 9.05 8.86 -6.63
C THR A 139 7.55 9.01 -6.84
N GLU A 140 7.07 8.71 -8.05
CA GLU A 140 5.66 8.86 -8.42
C GLU A 140 4.78 7.97 -7.53
N LYS A 141 5.10 6.67 -7.40
CA LYS A 141 4.24 5.76 -6.65
C LYS A 141 4.36 5.98 -5.15
N GLY A 142 5.56 6.30 -4.65
CA GLY A 142 5.77 6.64 -3.24
C GLY A 142 4.97 7.87 -2.80
N ILE A 143 4.86 8.88 -3.67
CA ILE A 143 4.05 10.07 -3.40
C ILE A 143 2.56 9.77 -3.55
N GLN A 144 2.11 9.41 -4.75
CA GLN A 144 0.69 9.23 -5.05
C GLN A 144 0.03 8.17 -4.17
N ASN A 145 0.74 7.09 -3.86
CA ASN A 145 0.15 5.93 -3.19
C ASN A 145 0.64 5.76 -1.77
N GLY A 146 1.92 6.03 -1.50
CA GLY A 146 2.48 5.95 -0.16
C GLY A 146 2.00 7.08 0.74
N ILE A 147 2.46 8.30 0.46
CA ILE A 147 2.20 9.48 1.30
C ILE A 147 0.69 9.75 1.39
N MET A 148 -0.02 9.76 0.25
CA MET A 148 -1.45 10.09 0.23
C MET A 148 -2.30 9.05 0.97
N THR A 149 -2.03 7.75 0.79
CA THR A 149 -2.76 6.70 1.54
C THR A 149 -2.40 6.75 3.03
N ALA A 150 -1.13 7.02 3.37
CA ALA A 150 -0.71 7.14 4.75
C ALA A 150 -1.45 8.27 5.47
N TYR A 151 -1.66 9.40 4.79
CA TYR A 151 -2.42 10.52 5.33
C TYR A 151 -3.93 10.30 5.34
N ALA A 152 -4.48 9.60 4.35
CA ALA A 152 -5.86 9.15 4.44
C ALA A 152 -6.10 8.34 5.72
N ILE A 153 -5.26 7.31 5.98
CA ILE A 153 -5.37 6.48 7.19
C ILE A 153 -5.09 7.30 8.47
N HIS A 154 -4.10 8.21 8.43
CA HIS A 154 -3.80 9.11 9.54
C HIS A 154 -5.04 9.88 9.99
N GLU A 155 -5.77 10.48 9.04
CA GLU A 155 -6.90 11.35 9.36
C GLU A 155 -8.13 10.56 9.79
N LEU A 156 -8.40 9.38 9.20
CA LEU A 156 -9.47 8.50 9.69
C LEU A 156 -9.22 8.03 11.13
N ASN A 157 -7.97 7.72 11.47
CA ASN A 157 -7.61 7.37 12.85
C ASN A 157 -7.64 8.60 13.77
N ALA A 158 -7.27 9.78 13.28
CA ALA A 158 -7.41 11.03 14.02
C ALA A 158 -8.88 11.35 14.32
N ALA A 159 -9.81 11.07 13.39
CA ALA A 159 -11.25 11.22 13.61
C ALA A 159 -11.73 10.38 14.79
N ILE A 160 -11.34 9.10 14.83
CA ILE A 160 -11.66 8.19 15.95
C ILE A 160 -11.11 8.74 17.27
N ILE A 161 -9.83 9.13 17.31
CA ILE A 161 -9.20 9.67 18.53
C ILE A 161 -9.90 10.96 19.01
N LYS A 162 -10.26 11.86 18.10
CA LYS A 162 -11.00 13.09 18.41
C LYS A 162 -12.41 12.77 18.94
N ALA A 163 -13.10 11.81 18.33
CA ALA A 163 -14.40 11.33 18.77
C ALA A 163 -14.34 10.67 20.16
N GLU A 164 -13.31 9.87 20.46
CA GLU A 164 -13.09 9.28 21.79
C GLU A 164 -12.89 10.35 22.88
N ALA A 165 -12.30 11.48 22.52
CA ALA A 165 -12.18 12.66 23.38
C ALA A 165 -13.49 13.47 23.52
N GLY A 166 -14.56 13.08 22.83
CA GLY A 166 -15.87 13.74 22.83
C GLY A 166 -16.00 14.90 21.83
N ASN A 167 -15.05 15.05 20.91
CA ASN A 167 -15.00 16.15 19.94
C ASN A 167 -15.52 15.69 18.57
N TRP A 168 -16.83 15.44 18.48
CA TRP A 168 -17.48 14.83 17.29
C TRP A 168 -17.75 15.79 16.14
N GLY A 169 -17.57 17.10 16.34
CA GLY A 169 -18.11 18.14 15.47
C GLY A 169 -17.38 18.32 14.12
N PRO A 170 -17.92 19.20 13.26
CA PRO A 170 -17.37 19.54 11.94
C PRO A 170 -16.04 20.29 11.97
N ASP A 171 -15.62 20.81 13.14
CA ASP A 171 -14.30 21.43 13.31
C ASP A 171 -13.27 20.43 13.90
N ASP A 172 -13.68 19.20 14.20
CA ASP A 172 -12.89 18.20 14.94
C ASP A 172 -12.88 16.83 14.24
N ALA A 173 -13.65 15.84 14.72
CA ALA A 173 -13.61 14.47 14.20
C ALA A 173 -14.16 14.37 12.77
N GLN A 174 -15.27 15.06 12.46
CA GLN A 174 -15.80 15.09 11.09
C GLN A 174 -14.83 15.77 10.13
N HIS A 175 -14.12 16.82 10.56
CA HIS A 175 -13.09 17.45 9.74
C HIS A 175 -11.97 16.49 9.35
N ALA A 176 -11.46 15.74 10.33
CA ALA A 176 -10.43 14.73 10.07
C ALA A 176 -10.96 13.64 9.11
N TRP A 177 -12.20 13.22 9.30
CA TRP A 177 -12.80 12.22 8.42
C TRP A 177 -12.90 12.72 6.97
N ASP A 178 -13.33 13.98 6.78
CA ASP A 178 -13.35 14.66 5.47
C ASP A 178 -11.95 14.79 4.85
N GLU A 179 -10.94 15.14 5.66
CA GLU A 179 -9.53 15.23 5.21
C GLU A 179 -9.05 13.86 4.68
N GLY A 180 -9.48 12.76 5.31
CA GLY A 180 -9.19 11.40 4.84
C GLY A 180 -9.66 11.14 3.41
N TRP A 181 -10.88 11.58 3.06
CA TRP A 181 -11.37 11.48 1.67
C TRP A 181 -10.60 12.40 0.72
N ALA A 182 -10.28 13.62 1.15
CA ALA A 182 -9.50 14.55 0.34
C ALA A 182 -8.12 13.98 -0.03
N PHE A 183 -7.43 13.29 0.88
CA PHE A 183 -6.16 12.62 0.58
C PHE A 183 -6.31 11.39 -0.34
N TYR A 184 -7.43 10.66 -0.26
CA TYR A 184 -7.64 9.44 -1.03
C TYR A 184 -8.16 9.68 -2.44
N HIS A 185 -9.15 10.56 -2.57
CA HIS A 185 -9.85 10.85 -3.82
C HIS A 185 -9.25 12.07 -4.52
N GLY A 186 -9.15 13.19 -3.80
CA GLY A 186 -8.88 14.50 -4.39
C GLY A 186 -10.12 15.15 -5.00
N PRO A 187 -9.99 16.32 -5.65
CA PRO A 187 -11.09 16.99 -6.32
C PRO A 187 -11.53 16.22 -7.58
N ASP A 188 -12.83 16.16 -7.85
CA ASP A 188 -13.44 15.47 -9.00
C ASP A 188 -13.78 16.38 -10.20
N ASP A 189 -13.19 17.58 -10.22
CA ASP A 189 -13.44 18.58 -11.25
C ASP A 189 -12.97 18.12 -12.63
N ALA A 190 -13.94 17.89 -13.53
CA ALA A 190 -13.70 17.52 -14.92
C ALA A 190 -12.98 18.60 -15.77
N GLY A 191 -12.88 19.83 -15.25
CA GLY A 191 -12.13 20.94 -15.85
C GLY A 191 -10.67 21.03 -15.41
N ALA A 192 -10.32 20.43 -14.27
CA ALA A 192 -8.94 20.38 -13.76
C ALA A 192 -8.32 19.00 -14.03
N ASP A 193 -7.07 18.96 -14.50
CA ASP A 193 -6.34 17.71 -14.77
C ASP A 193 -5.80 17.07 -13.47
N TYR A 194 -6.59 17.14 -12.38
CA TYR A 194 -6.27 16.53 -11.08
C TYR A 194 -6.90 15.14 -10.94
N ASP A 195 -7.85 14.82 -11.82
CA ASP A 195 -8.39 13.48 -11.97
C ASP A 195 -7.25 12.50 -12.32
N GLY A 196 -7.12 11.42 -11.54
CA GLY A 196 -6.10 10.41 -11.79
C GLY A 196 -4.85 10.45 -10.90
N CYS A 197 -4.70 11.47 -10.04
CA CYS A 197 -3.49 11.69 -9.24
C CYS A 197 -3.62 11.26 -7.76
N GLY A 198 -4.82 10.94 -7.28
CA GLY A 198 -5.03 10.34 -5.96
C GLY A 198 -4.90 8.80 -5.95
N PRO A 199 -4.82 8.16 -4.76
CA PRO A 199 -4.95 6.71 -4.60
C PRO A 199 -6.18 6.09 -5.27
N TYR A 200 -7.31 6.80 -5.33
CA TYR A 200 -8.54 6.36 -5.99
C TYR A 200 -8.30 5.90 -7.44
N ALA A 201 -7.49 6.65 -8.18
CA ALA A 201 -7.18 6.33 -9.57
C ALA A 201 -6.30 5.07 -9.72
N THR A 202 -5.43 4.80 -8.75
CA THR A 202 -4.69 3.55 -8.70
C THR A 202 -5.63 2.38 -8.50
N ALA A 203 -6.61 2.51 -7.59
CA ALA A 203 -7.61 1.47 -7.35
C ALA A 203 -8.37 1.11 -8.63
N ASP A 204 -8.86 2.08 -9.39
CA ASP A 204 -9.53 1.82 -10.69
C ASP A 204 -8.61 1.13 -11.70
N LYS A 205 -7.35 1.58 -11.82
CA LYS A 205 -6.36 0.94 -12.70
C LYS A 205 -6.10 -0.51 -12.30
N ARG A 206 -6.00 -0.81 -11.01
CA ARG A 206 -5.79 -2.19 -10.51
C ARG A 206 -7.05 -3.02 -10.71
N ALA A 207 -8.22 -2.49 -10.45
CA ALA A 207 -9.46 -3.21 -10.70
C ALA A 207 -9.63 -3.61 -12.16
N GLY A 208 -9.25 -2.73 -13.10
CA GLY A 208 -9.20 -3.06 -14.52
C GLY A 208 -8.21 -4.19 -14.87
N ASN A 209 -7.09 -4.29 -14.16
CA ASN A 209 -6.12 -5.38 -14.36
C ASN A 209 -6.59 -6.72 -13.77
N PHE A 210 -7.44 -6.70 -12.74
CA PHE A 210 -7.87 -7.91 -12.02
C PHE A 210 -9.32 -8.33 -12.30
N GLY A 211 -10.02 -7.57 -13.16
CA GLY A 211 -11.42 -7.83 -13.48
C GLY A 211 -12.38 -7.57 -12.31
N THR A 212 -12.01 -6.67 -11.41
CA THR A 212 -12.77 -6.30 -10.19
C THR A 212 -13.40 -4.91 -10.29
N ALA A 213 -13.46 -4.35 -11.50
CA ALA A 213 -14.15 -3.10 -11.78
C ALA A 213 -15.64 -3.35 -12.11
N ASN A 214 -16.49 -2.38 -11.77
CA ASN A 214 -17.87 -2.35 -12.23
C ASN A 214 -17.96 -1.98 -13.73
N ALA A 215 -19.18 -1.86 -14.25
CA ALA A 215 -19.40 -1.55 -15.67
C ALA A 215 -18.90 -0.17 -16.12
N ASP A 216 -18.74 0.77 -15.18
CA ASP A 216 -18.27 2.13 -15.43
C ASP A 216 -16.74 2.25 -15.30
N GLY A 217 -16.06 1.15 -14.92
CA GLY A 217 -14.62 1.11 -14.72
C GLY A 217 -14.17 1.41 -13.29
N THR A 218 -15.10 1.72 -12.38
CA THR A 218 -14.80 1.97 -10.98
C THR A 218 -14.49 0.67 -10.25
N ALA A 219 -13.41 0.66 -9.47
CA ALA A 219 -13.04 -0.46 -8.62
C ALA A 219 -14.15 -0.83 -7.64
N ALA A 220 -14.39 -2.13 -7.44
CA ALA A 220 -15.28 -2.59 -6.36
C ALA A 220 -14.82 -2.06 -4.99
N THR A 221 -13.50 -1.93 -4.79
CA THR A 221 -12.91 -1.33 -3.59
C THR A 221 -13.23 0.16 -3.48
N ASN A 222 -13.21 0.94 -4.57
CA ASN A 222 -13.60 2.36 -4.54
C ASN A 222 -15.09 2.52 -4.19
N VAL A 223 -15.96 1.66 -4.73
CA VAL A 223 -17.39 1.64 -4.38
C VAL A 223 -17.57 1.34 -2.89
N ALA A 224 -16.83 0.37 -2.35
CA ALA A 224 -16.90 0.01 -0.93
C ALA A 224 -16.29 1.10 -0.02
N THR A 225 -15.17 1.70 -0.40
CA THR A 225 -14.55 2.83 0.30
C THR A 225 -15.50 4.01 0.37
N LEU A 226 -16.14 4.40 -0.74
CA LEU A 226 -17.12 5.50 -0.74
C LEU A 226 -18.30 5.22 0.20
N ALA A 227 -18.82 3.99 0.19
CA ALA A 227 -19.89 3.59 1.11
C ALA A 227 -19.42 3.70 2.56
N ALA A 228 -18.23 3.18 2.89
CA ALA A 228 -17.64 3.27 4.22
C ALA A 228 -17.39 4.71 4.66
N MET A 229 -16.93 5.58 3.77
CA MET A 229 -16.75 7.01 4.08
C MET A 229 -18.06 7.70 4.44
N ASN A 230 -19.13 7.45 3.68
CA ASN A 230 -20.46 7.98 3.96
C ASN A 230 -21.05 7.42 5.28
N ASP A 231 -20.88 6.12 5.51
CA ASP A 231 -21.33 5.45 6.74
C ASP A 231 -20.57 5.97 7.97
N GLY A 232 -19.25 6.16 7.85
CA GLY A 232 -18.41 6.70 8.92
C GLY A 232 -18.74 8.15 9.25
N LEU A 233 -19.00 9.00 8.25
CA LEU A 233 -19.47 10.37 8.49
C LEU A 233 -20.84 10.38 9.19
N THR A 234 -21.76 9.52 8.73
CA THR A 234 -23.06 9.35 9.38
C THR A 234 -22.92 8.87 10.82
N ALA A 235 -21.99 7.96 11.10
CA ALA A 235 -21.70 7.46 12.44
C ALA A 235 -21.12 8.59 13.33
N LEU A 236 -20.21 9.41 12.82
CA LEU A 236 -19.68 10.58 13.53
C LEU A 236 -20.79 11.58 13.90
N GLN A 237 -21.71 11.86 12.97
CA GLN A 237 -22.85 12.75 13.22
C GLN A 237 -23.83 12.20 14.26
N ASN A 238 -23.91 10.87 14.38
CA ASN A 238 -24.75 10.17 15.36
C ASN A 238 -24.03 9.85 16.68
N GLU A 239 -22.76 10.24 16.82
CA GLU A 239 -21.88 9.88 17.95
C GLU A 239 -21.76 8.36 18.16
N ASP A 240 -21.80 7.58 17.07
CA ASP A 240 -21.69 6.11 17.08
C ASP A 240 -20.25 5.66 16.86
N MET A 241 -19.50 5.51 17.95
CA MET A 241 -18.08 5.12 17.89
C MET A 241 -17.83 3.80 17.14
N GLN A 242 -18.70 2.79 17.34
CA GLN A 242 -18.47 1.50 16.69
C GLN A 242 -18.68 1.62 15.17
N GLY A 243 -19.69 2.38 14.74
CA GLY A 243 -19.90 2.66 13.32
C GLY A 243 -18.72 3.36 12.65
N VAL A 244 -18.04 4.28 13.34
CA VAL A 244 -16.82 4.95 12.80
C VAL A 244 -15.65 3.96 12.68
N ILE A 245 -15.45 3.11 13.69
CA ILE A 245 -14.39 2.08 13.67
C ILE A 245 -14.64 1.07 12.55
N ASP A 246 -15.88 0.57 12.42
CA ASP A 246 -16.26 -0.39 11.38
C ASP A 246 -16.05 0.20 9.98
N ALA A 247 -16.43 1.47 9.78
CA ALA A 247 -16.19 2.19 8.53
C ALA A 247 -14.68 2.34 8.23
N ARG A 248 -13.87 2.72 9.22
CA ARG A 248 -12.41 2.86 9.06
C ARG A 248 -11.77 1.52 8.69
N ASP A 249 -12.17 0.44 9.35
CA ASP A 249 -11.65 -0.90 9.09
C ASP A 249 -12.00 -1.38 7.67
N GLU A 250 -13.19 -1.06 7.17
CA GLU A 250 -13.58 -1.35 5.79
C GLU A 250 -12.74 -0.55 4.78
N VAL A 251 -12.46 0.75 5.04
CA VAL A 251 -11.55 1.53 4.19
C VAL A 251 -10.15 0.91 4.15
N LEU A 252 -9.60 0.51 5.31
CA LEU A 252 -8.29 -0.13 5.38
C LEU A 252 -8.26 -1.46 4.63
N LYS A 253 -9.30 -2.29 4.77
CA LYS A 253 -9.43 -3.55 4.01
C LYS A 253 -9.39 -3.30 2.50
N ASN A 254 -10.10 -2.28 2.02
CA ASN A 254 -10.12 -1.91 0.60
C ASN A 254 -8.75 -1.42 0.10
N ILE A 255 -8.01 -0.66 0.91
CA ILE A 255 -6.61 -0.29 0.65
C ILE A 255 -5.74 -1.54 0.52
N ILE A 256 -5.89 -2.50 1.44
CA ILE A 256 -5.12 -3.76 1.41
C ILE A 256 -5.38 -4.54 0.12
N ILE A 257 -6.63 -4.62 -0.35
CA ILE A 257 -6.98 -5.26 -1.62
C ILE A 257 -6.28 -4.58 -2.80
N VAL A 258 -6.37 -3.25 -2.91
CA VAL A 258 -5.81 -2.48 -4.03
C VAL A 258 -4.30 -2.69 -4.15
N TYR A 259 -3.57 -2.59 -3.05
CA TYR A 259 -2.12 -2.70 -3.09
C TYR A 259 -1.62 -4.16 -3.06
N SER A 260 -2.46 -5.11 -2.66
CA SER A 260 -2.24 -6.54 -2.94
C SER A 260 -2.32 -6.81 -4.44
N GLN A 261 -3.35 -6.29 -5.13
CA GLN A 261 -3.47 -6.37 -6.60
C GLN A 261 -2.26 -5.70 -7.28
N ALA A 262 -1.84 -4.52 -6.82
CA ALA A 262 -0.67 -3.85 -7.35
C ALA A 262 0.60 -4.69 -7.19
N SER A 263 0.85 -5.24 -5.99
CA SER A 263 2.00 -6.10 -5.72
C SER A 263 2.02 -7.33 -6.65
N VAL A 264 0.88 -8.03 -6.76
CA VAL A 264 0.74 -9.18 -7.67
C VAL A 264 1.01 -8.79 -9.13
N ARG A 265 0.51 -7.63 -9.58
CA ARG A 265 0.70 -7.15 -10.96
C ARG A 265 2.18 -6.96 -11.29
N TYR A 266 2.96 -6.35 -10.41
CA TYR A 266 4.37 -6.06 -10.68
C TYR A 266 5.25 -7.28 -10.53
N ALA A 267 4.92 -8.18 -9.61
CA ALA A 267 5.54 -9.51 -9.55
C ALA A 267 5.35 -10.30 -10.86
N SER A 268 4.15 -10.27 -11.43
CA SER A 268 3.85 -10.87 -12.74
C SER A 268 4.70 -10.24 -13.87
N LYS A 269 4.77 -8.90 -13.92
CA LYS A 269 5.60 -8.18 -14.89
C LYS A 269 7.10 -8.51 -14.76
N MET A 270 7.63 -8.55 -13.55
CA MET A 270 9.01 -8.97 -13.29
C MET A 270 9.29 -10.39 -13.80
N THR A 271 8.32 -11.30 -13.68
CA THR A 271 8.44 -12.66 -14.24
C THR A 271 8.57 -12.62 -15.78
N ASP A 272 7.75 -11.79 -16.44
CA ASP A 272 7.81 -11.58 -17.89
C ASP A 272 9.15 -10.97 -18.33
N ASP A 273 9.67 -9.99 -17.57
CA ASP A 273 10.93 -9.31 -17.89
C ASP A 273 12.14 -10.26 -17.77
N LEU A 274 12.18 -11.09 -16.71
CA LEU A 274 13.19 -12.12 -16.55
C LEU A 274 13.15 -13.15 -17.69
N ALA A 275 11.96 -13.55 -18.11
CA ALA A 275 11.79 -14.45 -19.25
C ALA A 275 12.25 -13.81 -20.57
N ALA A 276 12.11 -12.49 -20.71
CA ALA A 276 12.61 -11.72 -21.85
C ALA A 276 14.12 -11.38 -21.75
N GLY A 277 14.72 -11.50 -20.56
CA GLY A 277 16.08 -11.04 -20.28
C GLY A 277 16.21 -9.51 -20.27
N ASP A 278 15.13 -8.80 -19.94
CA ASP A 278 15.08 -7.33 -19.90
C ASP A 278 15.33 -6.82 -18.48
N THR A 279 16.59 -6.69 -18.11
CA THR A 279 16.96 -6.26 -16.75
C THR A 279 16.53 -4.82 -16.45
N ALA A 280 16.43 -3.95 -17.46
CA ALA A 280 16.03 -2.56 -17.23
C ALA A 280 14.54 -2.45 -16.88
N ASP A 281 13.68 -3.22 -17.55
CA ASP A 281 12.27 -3.28 -17.20
C ASP A 281 12.03 -4.06 -15.90
N TYR A 282 12.86 -5.07 -15.60
CA TYR A 282 12.84 -5.78 -14.33
C TYR A 282 13.10 -4.83 -13.15
N ASP A 283 14.20 -4.08 -13.16
CA ASP A 283 14.55 -3.12 -12.09
C ASP A 283 13.46 -2.04 -11.93
N LYS A 284 12.91 -1.56 -13.06
CA LYS A 284 11.79 -0.61 -13.07
C LYS A 284 10.55 -1.19 -12.37
N HIS A 285 10.15 -2.42 -12.71
CA HIS A 285 8.99 -3.05 -12.09
C HIS A 285 9.25 -3.49 -10.65
N GLN A 286 10.50 -3.75 -10.26
CA GLN A 286 10.90 -3.95 -8.85
C GLN A 286 10.64 -2.69 -8.03
N ALA A 287 11.15 -1.53 -8.47
CA ALA A 287 10.92 -0.27 -7.75
C ALA A 287 9.44 0.09 -7.66
N GLU A 288 8.68 -0.11 -8.75
CA GLU A 288 7.24 0.14 -8.77
C GLU A 288 6.50 -0.82 -7.82
N GLY A 289 6.82 -2.12 -7.85
CA GLY A 289 6.27 -3.14 -6.98
C GLY A 289 6.58 -2.91 -5.50
N HIS A 290 7.82 -2.51 -5.19
CA HIS A 290 8.23 -2.15 -3.82
C HIS A 290 7.41 -0.97 -3.30
N ALA A 291 7.31 0.11 -4.08
CA ALA A 291 6.56 1.30 -3.68
C ALA A 291 5.09 0.99 -3.38
N PHE A 292 4.47 0.10 -4.16
CA PHE A 292 3.10 -0.36 -3.90
C PHE A 292 3.00 -1.27 -2.67
N TYR A 293 3.90 -2.24 -2.52
CA TYR A 293 3.87 -3.14 -1.36
C TYR A 293 4.08 -2.38 -0.04
N ARG A 294 4.98 -1.39 -0.04
CA ARG A 294 5.27 -0.52 1.10
C ARG A 294 4.02 0.17 1.65
N VAL A 295 2.98 0.40 0.83
CA VAL A 295 1.69 0.96 1.27
C VAL A 295 0.97 0.04 2.26
N ILE A 296 1.07 -1.28 2.11
CA ILE A 296 0.35 -2.23 2.97
C ILE A 296 1.26 -2.97 3.95
N GLU A 297 2.58 -2.89 3.77
CA GLU A 297 3.55 -3.67 4.52
C GLU A 297 3.32 -3.63 6.04
N ALA A 298 3.22 -2.42 6.62
CA ALA A 298 2.99 -2.22 8.05
C ALA A 298 1.66 -2.83 8.57
N TYR A 299 0.70 -3.08 7.68
CA TYR A 299 -0.61 -3.64 8.03
C TYR A 299 -0.71 -5.14 7.79
N VAL A 300 0.14 -5.72 6.94
CA VAL A 300 0.09 -7.14 6.59
C VAL A 300 1.22 -7.96 7.22
N ALA A 301 2.35 -7.32 7.56
CA ALA A 301 3.56 -8.01 7.98
C ALA A 301 3.35 -8.97 9.16
N ASP A 302 2.70 -8.52 10.24
CA ASP A 302 2.44 -9.36 11.41
C ASP A 302 1.67 -10.63 11.06
N TYR A 303 0.72 -10.53 10.11
CA TYR A 303 -0.10 -11.65 9.64
C TYR A 303 0.61 -12.55 8.63
N THR A 304 1.79 -12.16 8.15
CA THR A 304 2.65 -12.98 7.28
C THR A 304 3.69 -13.78 8.06
N SER A 305 3.68 -13.69 9.39
CA SER A 305 4.52 -14.48 10.28
C SER A 305 4.11 -15.96 10.27
N ILE A 306 5.08 -16.86 10.43
CA ILE A 306 4.83 -18.30 10.39
C ILE A 306 5.35 -19.04 11.61
N CYS A 307 4.68 -20.13 11.95
CA CYS A 307 5.25 -21.19 12.78
C CYS A 307 5.86 -22.27 11.90
N TYR A 308 7.19 -22.43 11.93
CA TYR A 308 7.90 -23.35 11.04
C TYR A 308 8.64 -24.43 11.80
N ASN A 309 8.56 -25.67 11.31
CA ASN A 309 9.30 -26.80 11.84
C ASN A 309 10.60 -27.01 11.07
N MET A 310 11.74 -26.87 11.74
CA MET A 310 13.06 -26.97 11.10
C MET A 310 13.48 -28.40 10.72
N VAL A 311 12.79 -29.43 11.21
CA VAL A 311 13.10 -30.84 10.91
C VAL A 311 12.21 -31.37 9.80
N SER A 312 10.89 -31.14 9.88
CA SER A 312 9.94 -31.59 8.84
C SER A 312 9.84 -30.62 7.66
N HIS A 313 10.40 -29.41 7.81
CA HIS A 313 10.32 -28.31 6.84
C HIS A 313 8.87 -27.92 6.48
N GLN A 314 7.94 -28.04 7.43
CA GLN A 314 6.53 -27.69 7.27
C GLN A 314 6.18 -26.41 8.03
N VAL A 315 5.25 -25.65 7.48
CA VAL A 315 4.57 -24.54 8.16
C VAL A 315 3.36 -25.09 8.90
N SER A 316 3.27 -24.82 10.20
CA SER A 316 2.10 -25.16 11.03
C SER A 316 0.94 -24.21 10.73
N SER A 317 -0.29 -24.65 11.05
CA SER A 317 -1.47 -23.78 11.09
C SER A 317 -1.48 -22.82 12.29
N ASP A 318 -0.55 -22.95 13.21
CA ASP A 318 -0.38 -22.01 14.33
C ASP A 318 0.07 -20.63 13.81
N ASN A 319 -0.75 -19.62 14.07
CA ASN A 319 -0.60 -18.26 13.55
C ASN A 319 -0.21 -17.22 14.63
N SER A 320 0.26 -17.67 15.79
CA SER A 320 0.77 -16.80 16.84
C SER A 320 2.08 -17.34 17.40
N GLN A 321 2.95 -16.44 17.85
CA GLN A 321 4.19 -16.83 18.53
C GLN A 321 3.89 -17.73 19.75
N THR A 322 2.87 -17.35 20.54
CA THR A 322 2.49 -18.09 21.74
C THR A 322 2.05 -19.52 21.43
N SER A 323 1.24 -19.73 20.39
CA SER A 323 0.87 -21.09 19.99
C SER A 323 2.05 -21.83 19.36
N CYS A 324 2.90 -21.18 18.56
CA CYS A 324 4.04 -21.84 17.94
C CYS A 324 5.06 -22.37 18.96
N GLU A 325 5.34 -21.61 20.01
CA GLU A 325 6.30 -21.97 21.05
C GLU A 325 5.71 -22.91 22.12
N ALA A 326 4.44 -23.27 22.00
CA ALA A 326 3.71 -24.08 22.99
C ALA A 326 3.78 -25.60 22.72
N TYR A 327 4.48 -26.04 21.67
CA TYR A 327 4.71 -27.45 21.40
C TYR A 327 5.63 -28.08 22.45
N MET A 328 5.22 -29.24 22.94
CA MET A 328 5.96 -30.03 23.92
C MET A 328 5.83 -31.52 23.60
N TYR A 329 6.94 -32.26 23.76
CA TYR A 329 6.91 -33.70 23.62
C TYR A 329 6.37 -34.34 24.90
N LEU A 330 5.36 -35.18 24.75
CA LEU A 330 4.78 -35.96 25.85
C LEU A 330 5.12 -37.43 25.63
N GLU A 331 5.63 -38.07 26.68
CA GLU A 331 5.95 -39.49 26.67
C GLU A 331 5.04 -40.23 27.67
N ASN A 332 4.31 -41.24 27.18
CA ASN A 332 3.38 -42.07 27.95
C ASN A 332 2.44 -41.25 28.86
N TYR A 333 1.89 -40.15 28.34
CA TYR A 333 1.03 -39.24 29.09
C TYR A 333 -0.43 -39.70 29.07
N THR A 334 -1.05 -39.89 30.23
CA THR A 334 -2.49 -40.13 30.36
C THR A 334 -3.18 -38.86 30.86
N SER A 335 -4.11 -38.33 30.07
CA SER A 335 -4.88 -37.14 30.47
C SER A 335 -5.84 -37.47 31.62
N PRO A 336 -5.91 -36.65 32.69
CA PRO A 336 -6.91 -36.81 33.75
C PRO A 336 -8.36 -36.68 33.26
N ASN A 337 -8.56 -36.09 32.09
CA ASN A 337 -9.86 -35.85 31.48
C ASN A 337 -10.22 -36.87 30.40
N ASP A 338 -9.34 -37.85 30.12
CA ASP A 338 -9.66 -38.94 29.21
C ASP A 338 -10.45 -40.04 29.97
N PRO A 339 -11.73 -40.26 29.65
CA PRO A 339 -12.55 -41.28 30.29
C PRO A 339 -12.08 -42.72 30.01
N ASN A 340 -11.27 -42.92 28.97
CA ASN A 340 -10.74 -44.24 28.57
C ASN A 340 -9.33 -44.51 29.12
N GLY A 341 -8.62 -43.47 29.56
CA GLY A 341 -7.27 -43.56 30.12
C GLY A 341 -6.22 -44.02 29.10
N GLU A 342 -6.37 -43.63 27.85
CA GLU A 342 -5.43 -43.93 26.78
C GLU A 342 -4.14 -43.13 26.97
N GLU A 343 -3.00 -43.79 26.79
CA GLU A 343 -1.68 -43.16 26.86
C GLU A 343 -1.34 -42.49 25.52
N PHE A 344 -0.91 -41.23 25.58
CA PHE A 344 -0.43 -40.46 24.45
C PHE A 344 1.11 -40.37 24.48
N THR A 345 1.74 -40.67 23.34
CA THR A 345 3.16 -40.35 23.10
C THR A 345 3.28 -39.63 21.76
N GLY A 346 3.82 -38.41 21.79
CA GLY A 346 3.95 -37.59 20.60
C GLY A 346 4.06 -36.11 20.95
N CYS A 347 3.92 -35.27 19.92
CA CYS A 347 3.97 -33.83 20.08
C CYS A 347 2.60 -33.26 20.42
N TYR A 348 2.55 -32.37 21.40
CA TYR A 348 1.33 -31.74 21.86
C TYR A 348 1.52 -30.22 21.98
N ASN A 349 0.58 -29.45 21.44
CA ASN A 349 0.55 -28.00 21.60
C ASN A 349 -0.28 -27.63 22.82
N SER A 350 0.31 -26.97 23.82
CA SER A 350 -0.40 -26.62 25.06
C SER A 350 -1.39 -25.45 24.93
N VAL A 351 -1.35 -24.71 23.83
CA VAL A 351 -2.24 -23.57 23.54
C VAL A 351 -3.38 -24.00 22.63
N THR A 352 -3.07 -24.63 21.49
CA THR A 352 -4.10 -25.06 20.52
C THR A 352 -4.67 -26.44 20.80
N HIS A 353 -4.07 -27.18 21.73
CA HIS A 353 -4.41 -28.57 22.05
C HIS A 353 -4.24 -29.55 20.88
N THR A 354 -3.52 -29.13 19.83
CA THR A 354 -3.20 -29.98 18.67
C THR A 354 -2.29 -31.13 19.09
N GLN A 355 -2.59 -32.34 18.61
CA GLN A 355 -1.83 -33.56 18.89
C GLN A 355 -1.28 -34.14 17.58
N HIS A 356 0.02 -34.45 17.58
CA HIS A 356 0.69 -35.17 16.50
C HIS A 356 1.24 -36.49 17.05
N GLU A 357 0.41 -37.53 16.97
CA GLU A 357 0.82 -38.89 17.27
C GLU A 357 1.96 -39.31 16.34
N ASN A 358 2.99 -39.97 16.89
CA ASN A 358 4.16 -40.48 16.16
C ASN A 358 5.15 -39.43 15.63
N MET A 359 4.96 -38.14 15.91
CA MET A 359 6.02 -37.14 15.70
C MET A 359 7.15 -37.42 16.68
N SER A 360 8.40 -37.44 16.20
CA SER A 360 9.56 -37.65 17.07
C SER A 360 9.76 -36.49 18.04
N GLN A 361 10.48 -36.74 19.14
CA GLN A 361 10.85 -35.67 20.07
C GLN A 361 11.63 -34.55 19.38
N GLU A 362 12.58 -34.91 18.49
CA GLU A 362 13.37 -33.95 17.72
C GLU A 362 12.48 -33.08 16.82
N GLU A 363 11.53 -33.66 16.10
CA GLU A 363 10.56 -32.90 15.30
C GLU A 363 9.68 -32.01 16.19
N CYS A 364 9.23 -32.51 17.34
CA CYS A 364 8.36 -31.73 18.22
C CYS A 364 9.03 -30.48 18.79
N GLU A 365 10.31 -30.58 19.14
CA GLU A 365 11.11 -29.49 19.71
C GLU A 365 11.65 -28.52 18.63
N ALA A 366 11.38 -28.78 17.34
CA ALA A 366 11.92 -28.02 16.21
C ALA A 366 11.00 -26.92 15.66
N TYR A 367 9.84 -26.68 16.27
CA TYR A 367 8.98 -25.55 15.91
C TYR A 367 9.60 -24.23 16.38
N GLY A 368 9.56 -23.22 15.50
CA GLY A 368 10.03 -21.87 15.79
C GLY A 368 9.15 -20.82 15.11
N TRP A 369 9.00 -19.68 15.79
CA TRP A 369 8.29 -18.52 15.26
C TRP A 369 9.21 -17.68 14.38
N TYR A 370 8.72 -17.33 13.19
CA TYR A 370 9.41 -16.46 12.24
C TYR A 370 8.48 -15.27 11.94
N ALA A 371 8.75 -14.16 12.61
CA ALA A 371 8.02 -12.91 12.39
C ALA A 371 8.21 -12.42 10.94
N ASN A 372 7.14 -11.87 10.36
CA ASN A 372 7.12 -11.21 9.05
C ASN A 372 7.67 -12.07 7.89
N TYR A 373 7.72 -13.40 8.05
CA TYR A 373 8.47 -14.27 7.15
C TYR A 373 8.08 -14.12 5.67
N TYR A 374 6.79 -14.07 5.35
CA TYR A 374 6.40 -13.86 3.96
C TYR A 374 6.49 -12.40 3.52
N SER A 375 6.29 -11.43 4.41
CA SER A 375 6.57 -10.01 4.11
C SER A 375 8.02 -9.80 3.72
N ASP A 376 8.96 -10.34 4.49
CA ASP A 376 10.40 -10.27 4.21
C ASP A 376 10.76 -10.87 2.84
N LYS A 377 10.04 -11.91 2.40
CA LYS A 377 10.20 -12.47 1.06
C LYS A 377 9.70 -11.53 -0.03
N ILE A 378 8.57 -10.86 0.18
CA ILE A 378 8.04 -9.87 -0.77
C ILE A 378 9.02 -8.70 -0.89
N VAL A 379 9.50 -8.17 0.24
CA VAL A 379 10.50 -7.09 0.26
C VAL A 379 11.78 -7.53 -0.46
N ALA A 380 12.32 -8.71 -0.12
CA ALA A 380 13.53 -9.22 -0.77
C ALA A 380 13.35 -9.47 -2.27
N MET A 381 12.13 -9.78 -2.73
CA MET A 381 11.83 -9.95 -4.15
C MET A 381 11.83 -8.61 -4.90
N PHE A 382 11.30 -7.55 -4.29
CA PHE A 382 11.27 -6.21 -4.86
C PHE A 382 12.52 -5.37 -4.58
N ASP A 383 13.49 -5.89 -3.82
CA ASP A 383 14.78 -5.24 -3.59
C ASP A 383 15.57 -5.15 -4.91
N LEU A 384 16.00 -3.94 -5.28
CA LEU A 384 16.77 -3.67 -6.50
C LEU A 384 18.13 -4.40 -6.52
N ALA A 385 18.63 -4.88 -5.38
CA ALA A 385 19.82 -5.72 -5.33
C ALA A 385 19.56 -7.19 -5.72
N ASN A 386 18.31 -7.60 -5.90
CA ASN A 386 17.93 -8.95 -6.29
C ASN A 386 17.95 -9.08 -7.83
N ASP A 387 18.86 -9.89 -8.37
CA ASP A 387 19.00 -10.16 -9.82
C ASP A 387 17.91 -11.09 -10.41
N GLY A 388 16.96 -11.54 -9.58
CA GLY A 388 15.83 -12.38 -9.97
C GLY A 388 16.12 -13.87 -10.16
N ASP A 389 15.04 -14.64 -10.30
CA ASP A 389 15.03 -16.08 -10.59
C ASP A 389 14.07 -16.33 -11.74
N ALA A 390 14.62 -16.55 -12.94
CA ALA A 390 13.83 -16.80 -14.15
C ALA A 390 13.03 -18.13 -14.13
N SER A 391 13.17 -18.94 -13.08
CA SER A 391 12.36 -20.14 -12.87
C SER A 391 11.19 -19.96 -11.90
N ALA A 392 11.14 -18.82 -11.19
CA ALA A 392 10.09 -18.51 -10.24
C ALA A 392 8.81 -18.01 -10.93
N ASP A 393 7.68 -18.17 -10.24
CA ASP A 393 6.40 -17.56 -10.61
C ASP A 393 6.07 -16.54 -9.51
N TYR A 394 6.56 -15.31 -9.69
CA TYR A 394 6.45 -14.29 -8.66
C TYR A 394 5.00 -13.87 -8.39
N GLU A 395 4.11 -13.98 -9.37
CA GLU A 395 2.68 -13.78 -9.13
C GLU A 395 2.15 -14.84 -8.17
N ALA A 396 2.41 -16.13 -8.43
CA ALA A 396 1.97 -17.20 -7.56
C ALA A 396 2.58 -17.09 -6.15
N ASP A 397 3.85 -16.68 -6.08
CA ASP A 397 4.56 -16.47 -4.81
C ASP A 397 3.91 -15.37 -3.98
N ILE A 398 3.70 -14.16 -4.53
CA ILE A 398 3.02 -13.07 -3.78
C ILE A 398 1.64 -13.50 -3.31
N ARG A 399 0.85 -14.16 -4.16
CA ARG A 399 -0.49 -14.62 -3.75
C ARG A 399 -0.40 -15.59 -2.57
N SER A 400 0.55 -16.52 -2.60
CA SER A 400 0.77 -17.45 -1.49
C SER A 400 1.27 -16.75 -0.23
N TRP A 401 2.11 -15.73 -0.37
CA TRP A 401 2.74 -14.99 0.72
C TRP A 401 1.78 -14.03 1.43
N LEU A 402 0.84 -13.45 0.68
CA LEU A 402 -0.21 -12.56 1.23
C LEU A 402 -1.44 -13.30 1.73
N GLN A 403 -1.66 -14.56 1.34
CA GLN A 403 -2.86 -15.31 1.72
C GLN A 403 -3.17 -15.29 3.24
N PRO A 404 -2.19 -15.47 4.16
CA PRO A 404 -2.46 -15.39 5.59
C PRO A 404 -2.99 -14.02 6.05
N ALA A 405 -2.49 -12.93 5.45
CA ALA A 405 -2.99 -11.59 5.71
C ALA A 405 -4.40 -11.41 5.13
N TRP A 406 -4.66 -11.92 3.92
CA TRP A 406 -6.00 -11.89 3.33
C TRP A 406 -7.02 -12.63 4.20
N ASP A 407 -6.66 -13.80 4.72
CA ASP A 407 -7.52 -14.57 5.64
C ASP A 407 -7.83 -13.77 6.92
N HIS A 408 -6.85 -13.02 7.45
CA HIS A 408 -7.05 -12.17 8.62
C HIS A 408 -8.09 -11.05 8.37
N PHE A 409 -7.99 -10.36 7.23
CA PHE A 409 -8.90 -9.28 6.86
C PHE A 409 -10.22 -9.76 6.22
N GLY A 410 -10.43 -11.08 6.13
CA GLY A 410 -11.60 -11.65 5.44
C GLY A 410 -11.66 -11.24 3.96
N ILE A 411 -10.50 -11.12 3.32
CA ILE A 411 -10.32 -10.86 1.89
C ILE A 411 -10.29 -12.20 1.18
N THR A 412 -11.11 -12.34 0.15
CA THR A 412 -11.23 -13.57 -0.63
C THR A 412 -10.51 -13.46 -1.97
N ALA A 413 -10.36 -14.60 -2.66
CA ALA A 413 -9.83 -14.61 -4.02
C ALA A 413 -10.72 -13.83 -5.02
N GLU A 414 -12.02 -13.67 -4.74
CA GLU A 414 -12.93 -12.87 -5.56
C GLU A 414 -12.66 -11.37 -5.40
N ASP A 415 -12.37 -10.93 -4.17
CA ASP A 415 -12.02 -9.53 -3.88
C ASP A 415 -10.70 -9.13 -4.56
N ILE A 416 -9.69 -10.01 -4.54
CA ILE A 416 -8.42 -9.79 -5.25
C ILE A 416 -8.62 -9.88 -6.76
N GLY A 417 -9.39 -10.85 -7.24
CA GLY A 417 -9.59 -11.12 -8.66
C GLY A 417 -8.42 -11.85 -9.34
N THR A 418 -8.54 -11.98 -10.65
CA THR A 418 -7.57 -12.68 -11.52
C THR A 418 -6.98 -11.72 -12.52
N LEU A 419 -5.66 -11.76 -12.69
CA LEU A 419 -4.98 -10.91 -13.66
C LEU A 419 -5.49 -11.20 -15.09
N GLN A 420 -5.89 -10.14 -15.83
CA GLN A 420 -6.55 -10.20 -17.15
C GLN A 420 -5.59 -10.12 -18.34
#